data_AF-A0A1S8WT19-F1
#
_entry.id   AF-A0A1S8WT19-F1
#
_cell.length_a   1.000
_cell.length_b   1.000
_cell.length_c   1.000
_cell.angle_alpha   90.00
_cell.angle_beta   90.00
_cell.angle_gamma   90.00
#
_symmetry.space_group_name_H-M   'P 1'
#
loop_
_entity.id
_entity.type
_entity.pdbx_description
1 polymer ?
#
loop_
_entity_poly.entity_id
_entity_poly.type
_entity_poly.pdbx_seq_one_letter_code
_entity_poly.pdbx_strand_id
1 'polypeptide(L)'
;LKKRLTKVSNGKLDSHSRDLSKTETVHEVEPLLSSKKELFSLDDKDESDDELIGDDFGNLDELESQSDLSEPSHHDDESMDEKQPPEQLDQEEPEKTTSQDLTYLDQRIRDWMLMLSDFKNRAPPGLNRKSCIGSLLDDICKRYSYNKFLAHKFFDLFPKDLIEFLEANEIDRPVTLRTNTLKTRRRELAQALINRGVNLDPLEPWSRVGLVVYSSQVPLGATPEYLAGHYILQGASSMLPVMALAPKPGERILDLCAAPGGKATYIAQLMKNTGTLFANELNPTRAKALIGNCHRMGIVNTIVCVEDGRKFPNLMSNFDRVLLDAPCSGTGIIAKDHSVKASKTNEDIQRCATLQKELILAAVDACKPGGYVVYSTCSILVEENEAIIWYAMKKRKLAIVETKLFGENGFINFKGFHFHPKMERTRRYYPHKHNVDGFFVAKLKSPSSKGEI
;
A
#
# COMPACT_ATOMS: atom_id res chain seq x y z
N LEU A 1 7.20 -52.02 8.79
CA LEU A 1 6.77 -53.02 9.80
C LEU A 1 6.02 -52.26 10.90
N LYS A 2 4.68 -52.41 11.01
CA LYS A 2 3.95 -53.13 12.09
C LYS A 2 4.18 -52.49 13.48
N LYS A 3 3.21 -52.05 14.30
CA LYS A 3 1.74 -52.15 14.47
C LYS A 3 1.36 -50.94 15.40
N ARG A 4 0.26 -50.18 15.33
CA ARG A 4 -1.20 -50.42 15.20
C ARG A 4 -1.89 -50.96 16.47
N LEU A 5 -3.03 -50.32 16.80
CA LEU A 5 -4.25 -50.78 17.52
C LEU A 5 -4.28 -50.44 19.04
N THR A 6 -5.38 -50.02 19.69
CA THR A 6 -6.84 -49.90 19.41
C THR A 6 -7.47 -49.22 20.66
N LYS A 7 -8.36 -48.21 20.58
CA LYS A 7 -9.84 -48.23 20.41
C LYS A 7 -10.67 -48.76 21.60
N VAL A 8 -11.88 -48.19 21.68
CA VAL A 8 -13.14 -48.62 22.34
C VAL A 8 -13.39 -47.94 23.71
N SER A 9 -14.58 -47.46 24.09
CA SER A 9 -15.70 -46.71 23.50
C SER A 9 -16.86 -46.73 24.52
N ASN A 10 -17.71 -45.71 24.45
CA ASN A 10 -19.16 -45.71 24.76
C ASN A 10 -19.65 -45.71 26.22
N GLY A 11 -20.60 -44.80 26.47
CA GLY A 11 -21.52 -44.84 27.60
C GLY A 11 -22.28 -43.52 27.78
N LYS A 12 -23.42 -43.40 27.08
CA LYS A 12 -24.36 -42.25 27.00
C LYS A 12 -25.54 -42.41 27.99
N LEU A 13 -26.36 -41.35 28.10
CA LEU A 13 -27.75 -41.24 28.64
C LEU A 13 -27.85 -40.91 30.14
N ASP A 14 -28.76 -40.06 30.65
CA ASP A 14 -29.77 -39.20 30.03
C ASP A 14 -30.26 -38.12 31.03
N SER A 15 -31.01 -37.17 30.46
CA SER A 15 -31.72 -35.99 30.99
C SER A 15 -32.60 -36.13 32.26
N HIS A 16 -32.75 -35.03 33.02
CA HIS A 16 -34.03 -34.27 33.13
C HIS A 16 -33.96 -33.00 34.00
N SER A 17 -34.83 -32.07 33.63
CA SER A 17 -35.07 -30.67 34.06
C SER A 17 -35.86 -30.49 35.36
N ARG A 18 -35.64 -29.35 36.06
CA ARG A 18 -36.57 -28.50 36.87
C ARG A 18 -35.74 -27.73 37.91
N ASP A 19 -36.10 -26.58 38.46
CA ASP A 19 -36.76 -25.34 38.03
C ASP A 19 -36.53 -24.34 39.19
N LEU A 20 -36.61 -23.04 38.92
CA LEU A 20 -36.95 -21.92 39.82
C LEU A 20 -35.95 -21.27 40.83
N SER A 21 -35.85 -19.94 40.63
CA SER A 21 -35.88 -18.84 41.61
C SER A 21 -34.55 -18.26 42.16
N LYS A 22 -34.24 -17.01 41.79
CA LYS A 22 -34.43 -15.80 42.61
C LYS A 22 -33.90 -14.53 41.92
N THR A 23 -34.63 -13.45 42.17
CA THR A 23 -34.54 -12.08 41.70
C THR A 23 -33.53 -11.22 42.50
N GLU A 24 -33.12 -10.10 41.87
CA GLU A 24 -32.66 -8.81 42.47
C GLU A 24 -31.26 -8.79 43.14
N THR A 25 -30.35 -7.81 43.00
CA THR A 25 -30.38 -6.40 42.53
C THR A 25 -28.94 -5.88 42.40
N VAL A 26 -28.70 -5.01 41.41
CA VAL A 26 -27.86 -3.78 41.39
C VAL A 26 -26.46 -3.80 42.05
N HIS A 27 -25.42 -3.52 41.23
CA HIS A 27 -24.33 -2.62 41.63
C HIS A 27 -23.74 -1.87 40.43
N GLU A 28 -23.67 -0.54 40.60
CA GLU A 28 -23.03 0.46 39.73
C GLU A 28 -21.55 0.17 39.50
N VAL A 29 -21.04 0.53 38.33
CA VAL A 29 -19.62 0.46 37.97
C VAL A 29 -19.12 1.86 37.67
N GLU A 30 -18.23 2.38 38.52
CA GLU A 30 -17.33 3.49 38.22
C GLU A 30 -15.85 3.04 38.36
N PRO A 31 -14.89 3.75 37.74
CA PRO A 31 -13.76 3.12 37.07
C PRO A 31 -12.47 3.11 37.91
N LEU A 32 -11.66 2.06 37.76
CA LEU A 32 -10.32 1.96 38.33
C LEU A 32 -9.25 2.18 37.24
N LEU A 33 -8.69 3.39 37.25
CA LEU A 33 -7.35 3.69 36.73
C LEU A 33 -6.30 3.08 37.67
N SER A 34 -5.33 2.37 37.07
CA SER A 34 -4.03 1.86 37.61
C SER A 34 -3.90 0.39 37.20
N SER A 35 -2.92 -0.10 36.43
CA SER A 35 -1.53 0.30 36.27
C SER A 35 -0.98 -0.24 34.93
N LYS A 36 -0.51 0.64 34.04
CA LYS A 36 0.29 0.24 32.87
C LYS A 36 1.75 0.09 33.29
N LYS A 37 2.16 -1.13 33.64
CA LYS A 37 3.58 -1.48 33.82
C LYS A 37 3.82 -2.97 33.58
N GLU A 38 3.35 -3.48 32.45
CA GLU A 38 3.69 -4.82 31.94
C GLU A 38 3.35 -4.90 30.44
N LEU A 39 4.10 -4.17 29.62
CA LEU A 39 4.28 -4.48 28.20
C LEU A 39 5.79 -4.56 28.00
N PHE A 40 6.28 -5.54 27.23
CA PHE A 40 7.69 -5.94 27.09
C PHE A 40 8.20 -6.98 28.13
N SER A 41 7.53 -8.12 28.23
CA SER A 41 8.18 -9.36 28.69
C SER A 41 8.78 -10.12 27.49
N LEU A 42 9.99 -10.61 27.71
CA LEU A 42 10.95 -11.19 26.78
C LEU A 42 10.51 -12.57 26.27
N ASP A 43 10.63 -12.79 24.96
CA ASP A 43 11.04 -14.07 24.35
C ASP A 43 11.27 -13.85 22.84
N ASP A 44 12.34 -13.13 22.49
CA ASP A 44 12.94 -13.23 21.16
C ASP A 44 14.41 -13.63 21.38
N LYS A 45 14.71 -14.87 20.99
CA LYS A 45 16.07 -15.40 20.98
C LYS A 45 16.81 -14.72 19.83
N ASP A 46 17.62 -13.73 20.17
CA ASP A 46 18.60 -13.12 19.29
C ASP A 46 19.67 -14.16 18.92
N GLU A 47 19.74 -14.51 17.63
CA GLU A 47 20.98 -15.02 17.05
C GLU A 47 21.89 -13.82 16.78
N SER A 48 23.01 -13.81 17.49
CA SER A 48 24.10 -12.84 17.44
C SER A 48 24.70 -12.67 16.05
N ASP A 49 24.78 -11.43 15.59
CA ASP A 49 25.82 -10.93 14.69
C ASP A 49 26.21 -9.54 15.22
N ASP A 50 26.96 -9.54 16.32
CA ASP A 50 27.72 -8.39 16.80
C ASP A 50 28.99 -8.27 15.96
N GLU A 51 29.19 -7.11 15.33
CA GLU A 51 30.41 -6.29 15.43
C GLU A 51 30.45 -5.20 14.33
N LEU A 52 31.05 -4.07 14.71
CA LEU A 52 31.51 -2.93 13.90
C LEU A 52 30.50 -1.80 13.62
N ILE A 53 30.27 -0.95 14.63
CA ILE A 53 30.14 0.50 14.41
C ILE A 53 31.46 1.10 14.88
N GLY A 54 32.31 1.48 13.93
CA GLY A 54 33.49 2.30 14.20
C GLY A 54 33.10 3.77 14.14
N ASP A 55 33.28 4.48 15.25
CA ASP A 55 33.16 5.93 15.33
C ASP A 55 34.36 6.57 14.62
N ASP A 56 34.12 7.31 13.54
CA ASP A 56 35.10 8.25 12.99
C ASP A 56 34.35 9.48 12.41
N PHE A 57 34.10 10.46 13.27
CA PHE A 57 33.67 11.80 12.84
C PHE A 57 34.91 12.71 12.84
N GLY A 58 35.50 12.84 11.66
CA GLY A 58 36.53 13.84 11.36
C GLY A 58 35.92 15.23 11.23
N ASN A 59 36.54 16.17 11.94
CA ASN A 59 36.33 17.62 11.91
C ASN A 59 36.38 18.21 10.49
N LEU A 60 35.47 19.12 10.15
CA LEU A 60 35.61 19.99 8.99
C LEU A 60 35.16 21.42 9.36
N ASP A 61 36.13 22.23 9.74
CA ASP A 61 36.08 23.69 9.67
C ASP A 61 36.84 24.15 8.41
N GLU A 62 36.41 25.29 7.90
CA GLU A 62 37.01 26.13 6.85
C GLU A 62 36.80 25.71 5.38
N LEU A 63 35.99 26.50 4.66
CA LEU A 63 36.40 27.29 3.49
C LEU A 63 35.18 28.01 2.87
N GLU A 64 34.95 29.26 3.29
CA GLU A 64 34.19 30.22 2.47
C GLU A 64 34.98 31.53 2.38
N SER A 65 35.50 31.81 1.18
CA SER A 65 35.88 33.16 0.77
C SER A 65 35.58 33.35 -0.73
N GLN A 66 34.57 34.18 -0.98
CA GLN A 66 34.46 35.21 -2.03
C GLN A 66 34.71 34.86 -3.51
N SER A 67 33.69 35.13 -4.34
CA SER A 67 33.84 36.12 -5.45
C SER A 67 32.51 36.51 -6.10
N ASP A 68 32.21 37.78 -5.92
CA ASP A 68 31.46 38.79 -6.70
C ASP A 68 30.92 38.57 -8.14
N LEU A 69 29.76 39.22 -8.33
CA LEU A 69 29.29 40.07 -9.46
C LEU A 69 29.00 39.47 -10.85
N SER A 70 27.75 39.59 -11.30
CA SER A 70 27.31 40.63 -12.28
C SER A 70 25.88 40.38 -12.80
N GLU A 71 25.05 41.42 -12.78
CA GLU A 71 23.80 41.53 -13.54
C GLU A 71 24.09 41.87 -15.01
N PRO A 72 23.11 41.63 -15.90
CA PRO A 72 22.71 42.74 -16.77
C PRO A 72 21.19 42.91 -16.90
N SER A 73 20.81 44.19 -16.92
CA SER A 73 19.52 44.76 -17.32
C SER A 73 19.27 44.66 -18.83
N HIS A 74 18.00 44.53 -19.25
CA HIS A 74 17.43 45.31 -20.36
C HIS A 74 15.89 45.35 -20.29
N HIS A 75 15.38 46.56 -20.50
CA HIS A 75 13.97 46.97 -20.66
C HIS A 75 13.31 46.36 -21.91
N ASP A 76 11.98 46.20 -21.89
CA ASP A 76 11.07 46.96 -22.77
C ASP A 76 9.60 46.82 -22.36
N ASP A 77 8.88 47.93 -22.56
CA ASP A 77 7.47 48.24 -22.32
C ASP A 77 6.46 47.29 -23.00
N GLU A 78 5.27 47.13 -22.42
CA GLU A 78 4.02 47.69 -22.96
C GLU A 78 2.74 47.15 -22.27
N SER A 79 1.89 48.10 -21.88
CA SER A 79 0.42 48.05 -21.75
C SER A 79 -0.24 47.20 -20.65
N MET A 80 -0.72 47.91 -19.64
CA MET A 80 -1.79 47.49 -18.73
C MET A 80 -3.13 47.56 -19.47
N ASP A 81 -3.83 46.44 -19.53
CA ASP A 81 -5.22 46.39 -20.00
C ASP A 81 -6.06 45.76 -18.87
N GLU A 82 -6.80 46.61 -18.15
CA GLU A 82 -7.76 46.24 -17.12
C GLU A 82 -8.91 45.44 -17.76
N LYS A 83 -8.89 44.12 -17.62
CA LYS A 83 -10.06 43.28 -17.91
C LYS A 83 -10.88 43.06 -16.65
N GLN A 84 -12.10 43.61 -16.71
CA GLN A 84 -13.22 43.36 -15.81
C GLN A 84 -13.43 41.86 -15.53
N PRO A 85 -13.91 41.50 -14.33
CA PRO A 85 -14.16 40.10 -14.00
C PRO A 85 -15.33 39.56 -14.85
N PRO A 86 -15.22 38.35 -15.42
CA PRO A 86 -16.29 37.78 -16.20
C PRO A 86 -17.50 37.44 -15.31
N GLU A 87 -18.66 37.71 -15.89
CA GLU A 87 -20.00 37.49 -15.35
C GLU A 87 -20.17 36.09 -14.74
N GLN A 88 -20.95 36.07 -13.66
CA GLN A 88 -21.38 34.88 -12.93
C GLN A 88 -22.04 33.88 -13.88
N LEU A 89 -21.29 32.84 -14.25
CA LEU A 89 -21.88 31.58 -14.67
C LEU A 89 -22.39 30.88 -13.41
N ASP A 90 -23.70 30.71 -13.32
CA ASP A 90 -24.40 29.93 -12.30
C ASP A 90 -23.69 28.57 -12.12
N GLN A 91 -22.84 28.48 -11.10
CA GLN A 91 -22.41 27.22 -10.55
C GLN A 91 -23.58 26.77 -9.68
N GLU A 92 -24.32 25.76 -10.16
CA GLU A 92 -25.22 24.99 -9.30
C GLU A 92 -24.43 24.58 -8.05
N GLU A 93 -24.73 25.20 -6.91
CA GLU A 93 -24.20 24.74 -5.63
C GLU A 93 -24.58 23.26 -5.50
N PRO A 94 -23.64 22.37 -5.13
CA PRO A 94 -24.00 20.98 -4.87
C PRO A 94 -25.06 20.99 -3.77
N GLU A 95 -26.25 20.46 -4.07
CA GLU A 95 -27.35 20.32 -3.13
C GLU A 95 -26.78 19.83 -1.78
N LYS A 96 -26.82 20.70 -0.76
CA LYS A 96 -26.35 20.37 0.59
C LYS A 96 -27.25 19.25 1.12
N THR A 97 -26.81 18.02 0.90
CA THR A 97 -27.49 16.82 1.37
C THR A 97 -27.59 16.92 2.89
N THR A 98 -28.80 16.98 3.43
CA THR A 98 -28.99 17.19 4.87
C THR A 98 -28.60 15.93 5.65
N SER A 99 -28.35 16.05 6.95
CA SER A 99 -28.03 14.88 7.79
C SER A 99 -29.16 13.83 7.82
N GLN A 100 -30.41 14.28 7.66
CA GLN A 100 -31.59 13.42 7.51
C GLN A 100 -31.56 12.67 6.17
N ASP A 101 -31.14 13.33 5.09
CA ASP A 101 -30.99 12.70 3.78
C ASP A 101 -29.89 11.64 3.76
N LEU A 102 -28.76 11.88 4.43
CA LEU A 102 -27.66 10.89 4.53
C LEU A 102 -28.10 9.63 5.27
N THR A 103 -28.83 9.78 6.38
CA THR A 103 -29.35 8.64 7.15
C THR A 103 -30.35 7.82 6.32
N TYR A 104 -31.22 8.51 5.56
CA TYR A 104 -32.16 7.86 4.65
C TYR A 104 -31.45 7.13 3.50
N LEU A 105 -30.41 7.73 2.93
CA LEU A 105 -29.57 7.09 1.91
C LEU A 105 -28.86 5.85 2.46
N ASP A 106 -28.31 5.92 3.67
CA ASP A 106 -27.65 4.78 4.31
C ASP A 106 -28.62 3.60 4.52
N GLN A 107 -29.86 3.89 4.94
CA GLN A 107 -30.90 2.86 5.07
C GLN A 107 -31.25 2.25 3.70
N ARG A 108 -31.47 3.07 2.68
CA ARG A 108 -31.79 2.58 1.32
C ARG A 108 -30.67 1.71 0.74
N ILE A 109 -29.41 2.11 0.92
CA ILE A 109 -28.26 1.33 0.47
C ILE A 109 -28.24 -0.04 1.15
N ARG A 110 -28.48 -0.10 2.47
CA ARG A 110 -28.58 -1.37 3.22
C ARG A 110 -29.74 -2.23 2.73
N ASP A 111 -30.90 -1.65 2.47
CA ASP A 111 -32.07 -2.37 1.97
C ASP A 111 -31.82 -2.96 0.58
N TRP A 112 -31.17 -2.21 -0.31
CA TRP A 112 -30.75 -2.72 -1.63
C TRP A 112 -29.76 -3.87 -1.51
N MET A 113 -28.74 -3.74 -0.66
CA MET A 113 -27.76 -4.80 -0.41
C MET A 113 -28.42 -6.07 0.14
N LEU A 114 -29.34 -5.92 1.10
CA LEU A 114 -30.13 -7.00 1.68
C LEU A 114 -31.02 -7.68 0.63
N MET A 115 -31.62 -6.90 -0.29
CA MET A 115 -32.41 -7.44 -1.38
C MET A 115 -31.54 -8.19 -2.39
N LEU A 116 -30.37 -7.62 -2.76
CA LEU A 116 -29.48 -8.21 -3.76
C LEU A 116 -28.80 -9.50 -3.28
N SER A 117 -28.63 -9.68 -1.97
CA SER A 117 -28.04 -10.89 -1.36
C SER A 117 -28.90 -12.13 -1.58
N ASP A 118 -30.24 -11.97 -1.58
CA ASP A 118 -31.20 -13.05 -1.87
C ASP A 118 -32.36 -12.53 -2.73
N PHE A 119 -32.01 -12.12 -3.95
CA PHE A 119 -32.94 -11.45 -4.85
C PHE A 119 -34.13 -12.34 -5.25
N LYS A 120 -33.94 -13.66 -5.32
CA LYS A 120 -35.02 -14.57 -5.72
C LYS A 120 -36.17 -14.57 -4.72
N ASN A 121 -35.87 -14.43 -3.44
CA ASN A 121 -36.87 -14.51 -2.37
C ASN A 121 -37.31 -13.14 -1.85
N ARG A 122 -36.47 -12.10 -1.99
CA ARG A 122 -36.69 -10.77 -1.39
C ARG A 122 -37.17 -9.72 -2.40
N ALA A 123 -37.00 -9.94 -3.70
CA ALA A 123 -37.39 -8.95 -4.69
C ALA A 123 -38.92 -8.92 -4.87
N PRO A 124 -39.54 -7.73 -4.93
CA PRO A 124 -40.94 -7.59 -5.32
C PRO A 124 -41.19 -8.16 -6.72
N PRO A 125 -42.40 -8.69 -7.00
CA PRO A 125 -42.74 -9.19 -8.32
C PRO A 125 -42.61 -8.07 -9.37
N GLY A 126 -41.92 -8.36 -10.47
CA GLY A 126 -41.68 -7.41 -11.57
C GLY A 126 -40.42 -6.56 -11.44
N LEU A 127 -39.70 -6.59 -10.30
CA LEU A 127 -38.45 -5.84 -10.15
C LEU A 127 -37.30 -6.54 -10.88
N ASN A 128 -36.61 -5.79 -11.75
CA ASN A 128 -35.42 -6.29 -12.44
C ASN A 128 -34.15 -6.06 -11.60
N ARG A 129 -33.33 -7.11 -11.43
CA ARG A 129 -32.03 -7.02 -10.73
C ARG A 129 -31.13 -5.93 -11.28
N LYS A 130 -31.12 -5.71 -12.61
CA LYS A 130 -30.32 -4.65 -13.24
C LYS A 130 -30.77 -3.26 -12.78
N SER A 131 -32.07 -3.05 -12.62
CA SER A 131 -32.62 -1.78 -12.12
C SER A 131 -32.23 -1.56 -10.66
N CYS A 132 -32.32 -2.59 -9.83
CA CYS A 132 -31.94 -2.53 -8.43
C CYS A 132 -30.44 -2.20 -8.25
N ILE A 133 -29.56 -2.82 -9.04
CA ILE A 133 -28.13 -2.46 -9.06
C ILE A 133 -27.95 -1.00 -9.50
N GLY A 134 -28.67 -0.56 -10.52
CA GLY A 134 -28.64 0.83 -10.97
C GLY A 134 -28.97 1.81 -9.84
N SER A 135 -30.09 1.59 -9.13
CA SER A 135 -30.51 2.42 -8.00
C SER A 135 -29.52 2.39 -6.83
N LEU A 136 -28.99 1.21 -6.49
CA LEU A 136 -27.94 1.09 -5.47
C LEU A 136 -26.71 1.93 -5.84
N LEU A 137 -26.23 1.83 -7.08
CA LEU A 137 -25.07 2.58 -7.54
C LEU A 137 -25.33 4.09 -7.51
N ASP A 138 -26.52 4.53 -7.90
CA ASP A 138 -26.89 5.95 -7.85
C ASP A 138 -26.94 6.46 -6.40
N ASP A 139 -27.48 5.68 -5.46
CA ASP A 139 -27.51 6.02 -4.04
C ASP A 139 -26.07 6.07 -3.44
N ILE A 140 -25.18 5.14 -3.84
CA ILE A 140 -23.76 5.15 -3.45
C ILE A 140 -23.05 6.39 -4.00
N CYS A 141 -23.28 6.75 -5.27
CA CYS A 141 -22.68 7.92 -5.88
C CYS A 141 -23.07 9.20 -5.12
N LYS A 142 -24.34 9.30 -4.68
CA LYS A 142 -24.81 10.43 -3.86
C LYS A 142 -24.19 10.41 -2.46
N ARG A 143 -24.17 9.25 -1.80
CA ARG A 143 -23.74 9.12 -0.39
C ARG A 143 -22.23 9.29 -0.17
N TYR A 144 -21.42 8.77 -1.09
CA TYR A 144 -19.97 8.71 -0.95
C TYR A 144 -19.22 9.55 -1.99
N SER A 145 -19.94 10.24 -2.89
CA SER A 145 -19.39 11.08 -3.96
C SER A 145 -18.49 10.34 -4.95
N TYR A 146 -18.72 9.03 -5.13
CA TYR A 146 -18.04 8.25 -6.15
C TYR A 146 -18.63 8.53 -7.53
N ASN A 147 -17.80 8.49 -8.56
CA ASN A 147 -18.31 8.44 -9.92
C ASN A 147 -18.93 7.06 -10.23
N LYS A 148 -19.87 7.04 -11.19
CA LYS A 148 -20.64 5.83 -11.53
C LYS A 148 -19.77 4.68 -12.05
N PHE A 149 -18.66 5.00 -12.72
CA PHE A 149 -17.71 4.02 -13.23
C PHE A 149 -17.04 3.25 -12.09
N LEU A 150 -16.46 3.96 -11.13
CA LEU A 150 -15.78 3.36 -9.98
C LEU A 150 -16.76 2.64 -9.05
N ALA A 151 -17.94 3.22 -8.79
CA ALA A 151 -18.98 2.55 -8.00
C ALA A 151 -19.34 1.18 -8.60
N HIS A 152 -19.49 1.10 -9.93
CA HIS A 152 -19.72 -0.16 -10.62
C HIS A 152 -18.53 -1.14 -10.49
N LYS A 153 -17.29 -0.66 -10.64
CA LYS A 153 -16.09 -1.49 -10.47
C LYS A 153 -15.96 -2.05 -9.06
N PHE A 154 -16.27 -1.27 -8.03
CA PHE A 154 -16.22 -1.73 -6.64
C PHE A 154 -17.36 -2.69 -6.32
N PHE A 155 -18.56 -2.48 -6.86
CA PHE A 155 -19.63 -3.47 -6.78
C PHE A 155 -19.24 -4.80 -7.44
N ASP A 156 -18.53 -4.76 -8.57
CA ASP A 156 -18.03 -5.97 -9.24
C ASP A 156 -16.97 -6.72 -8.40
N LEU A 157 -16.12 -5.99 -7.67
CA LEU A 157 -15.07 -6.55 -6.81
C LEU A 157 -15.61 -7.08 -5.48
N PHE A 158 -16.53 -6.35 -4.86
CA PHE A 158 -17.05 -6.62 -3.52
C PHE A 158 -18.58 -6.67 -3.50
N PRO A 159 -19.23 -7.60 -4.22
CA PRO A 159 -20.69 -7.63 -4.31
C PRO A 159 -21.39 -7.94 -2.97
N LYS A 160 -20.64 -8.37 -1.95
CA LYS A 160 -21.14 -8.65 -0.60
C LYS A 160 -20.65 -7.63 0.42
N ASP A 161 -19.37 -7.26 0.33
CA ASP A 161 -18.67 -6.43 1.32
C ASP A 161 -18.46 -4.98 0.82
N LEU A 162 -19.36 -4.50 -0.05
CA LEU A 162 -19.20 -3.20 -0.71
C LEU A 162 -19.24 -2.05 0.29
N ILE A 163 -20.20 -2.10 1.22
CA ILE A 163 -20.40 -1.03 2.20
C ILE A 163 -19.17 -0.93 3.09
N GLU A 164 -18.69 -2.06 3.61
CA GLU A 164 -17.50 -2.13 4.46
C GLU A 164 -16.27 -1.59 3.72
N PHE A 165 -16.13 -1.91 2.43
CA PHE A 165 -15.06 -1.33 1.60
C PHE A 165 -15.18 0.19 1.46
N LEU A 166 -16.38 0.72 1.20
CA LEU A 166 -16.58 2.17 1.04
C LEU A 166 -16.36 2.91 2.36
N GLU A 167 -16.96 2.44 3.46
CA GLU A 167 -16.78 3.01 4.80
C GLU A 167 -15.31 3.01 5.23
N ALA A 168 -14.57 1.92 4.96
CA ALA A 168 -13.15 1.84 5.26
C ALA A 168 -12.27 2.79 4.44
N ASN A 169 -12.79 3.38 3.35
CA ASN A 169 -12.10 4.42 2.57
C ASN A 169 -12.47 5.86 3.00
N GLU A 170 -13.50 6.04 3.82
CA GLU A 170 -13.86 7.35 4.39
C GLU A 170 -13.18 7.59 5.75
N ILE A 171 -12.51 6.57 6.30
CA ILE A 171 -11.77 6.67 7.56
C ILE A 171 -10.28 6.87 7.26
N ASP A 172 -9.72 7.94 7.81
CA ASP A 172 -8.28 8.20 7.78
C ASP A 172 -7.50 7.05 8.42
N ARG A 173 -6.45 6.61 7.75
CA ARG A 173 -5.59 5.55 8.29
C ARG A 173 -4.56 6.13 9.26
N PRO A 174 -4.24 5.38 10.33
CA PRO A 174 -3.11 5.71 11.18
C PRO A 174 -1.82 5.88 10.37
N VAL A 175 -1.03 6.87 10.76
CA VAL A 175 0.27 7.13 10.13
C VAL A 175 1.22 5.99 10.50
N THR A 176 1.96 5.49 9.51
CA THR A 176 2.93 4.42 9.74
C THR A 176 4.35 4.90 9.43
N LEU A 177 5.30 4.41 10.24
CA LEU A 177 6.73 4.70 10.14
C LEU A 177 7.48 3.44 9.75
N ARG A 178 8.52 3.58 8.94
CA ARG A 178 9.54 2.53 8.77
C ARG A 178 10.82 2.94 9.49
N THR A 179 11.22 2.12 10.46
CA THR A 179 12.52 2.25 11.13
C THR A 179 13.66 2.00 10.15
N ASN A 180 14.67 2.87 10.15
CA ASN A 180 15.92 2.67 9.43
C ASN A 180 16.90 1.83 10.27
N THR A 181 16.95 0.53 10.00
CA THR A 181 17.83 -0.40 10.72
C THR A 181 19.31 -0.22 10.42
N LEU A 182 19.69 0.69 9.51
CA LEU A 182 21.09 1.10 9.33
C LEU A 182 21.56 2.06 10.42
N LYS A 183 20.63 2.76 11.10
CA LYS A 183 20.96 3.82 12.07
C LYS A 183 20.47 3.53 13.48
N THR A 184 19.37 2.80 13.65
CA THR A 184 18.82 2.51 14.99
C THR A 184 17.98 1.23 14.99
N ARG A 185 17.76 0.65 16.18
CA ARG A 185 16.83 -0.48 16.36
C ARG A 185 15.40 0.05 16.52
N ARG A 186 14.40 -0.72 16.06
CA ARG A 186 12.96 -0.35 16.17
C ARG A 186 12.55 0.00 17.60
N ARG A 187 13.04 -0.77 18.58
CA ARG A 187 12.73 -0.58 20.00
C ARG A 187 13.28 0.74 20.55
N GLU A 188 14.52 1.10 20.18
CA GLU A 188 15.15 2.36 20.58
C GLU A 188 14.41 3.55 19.97
N LEU A 189 14.08 3.46 18.67
CA LEU A 189 13.29 4.49 18.00
C LEU A 189 11.91 4.66 18.66
N ALA A 190 11.22 3.55 18.94
CA ALA A 190 9.92 3.59 19.62
C ALA A 190 10.03 4.30 20.97
N GLN A 191 11.03 3.97 21.79
CA GLN A 191 11.26 4.62 23.08
C GLN A 191 11.55 6.12 22.93
N ALA A 192 12.39 6.50 21.97
CA ALA A 192 12.73 7.90 21.69
C ALA A 192 11.49 8.73 21.32
N LEU A 193 10.61 8.18 20.48
CA LEU A 193 9.37 8.83 20.06
C LEU A 193 8.33 8.88 21.20
N ILE A 194 8.20 7.81 22.00
CA ILE A 194 7.31 7.79 23.18
C ILE A 194 7.72 8.88 24.17
N ASN A 195 9.02 9.05 24.42
CA ASN A 195 9.54 10.11 25.30
C ASN A 195 9.19 11.53 24.82
N ARG A 196 8.88 11.70 23.53
CA ARG A 196 8.41 12.97 22.93
C ARG A 196 6.90 13.12 22.90
N GLY A 197 6.15 12.18 23.50
CA GLY A 197 4.68 12.22 23.51
C GLY A 197 4.05 11.66 22.23
N VAL A 198 4.74 10.78 21.50
CA VAL A 198 4.15 10.04 20.38
C VAL A 198 3.54 8.73 20.90
N ASN A 199 2.24 8.54 20.68
CA ASN A 199 1.55 7.28 20.97
C ASN A 199 1.66 6.36 19.75
N LEU A 200 2.42 5.28 19.89
CA LEU A 200 2.73 4.37 18.80
C LEU A 200 2.87 2.94 19.30
N ASP A 201 2.57 1.99 18.41
CA ASP A 201 2.77 0.57 18.64
C ASP A 201 3.54 -0.09 17.47
N PRO A 202 4.13 -1.27 17.71
CA PRO A 202 4.61 -2.16 16.65
C PRO A 202 3.58 -2.44 15.54
N LEU A 203 4.03 -2.43 14.28
CA LEU A 203 3.23 -2.93 13.14
C LEU A 203 3.34 -4.46 13.05
N GLU A 204 2.92 -5.14 14.10
CA GLU A 204 2.98 -6.60 14.25
C GLU A 204 1.70 -7.30 13.77
N PRO A 205 1.77 -8.60 13.41
CA PRO A 205 2.92 -9.51 13.52
C PRO A 205 3.82 -9.58 12.27
N TRP A 206 3.47 -8.89 11.17
CA TRP A 206 4.10 -9.15 9.87
C TRP A 206 5.27 -8.21 9.52
N SER A 207 5.49 -7.12 10.25
CA SER A 207 6.63 -6.21 10.02
C SER A 207 7.53 -6.09 11.25
N ARG A 208 8.83 -6.35 11.07
CA ARG A 208 9.86 -6.18 12.11
C ARG A 208 10.37 -4.75 12.24
N VAL A 209 10.04 -3.87 11.29
CA VAL A 209 10.57 -2.49 11.22
C VAL A 209 9.48 -1.42 11.29
N GLY A 210 8.23 -1.82 11.08
CA GLY A 210 7.10 -0.90 11.05
C GLY A 210 6.63 -0.51 12.45
N LEU A 211 6.22 0.75 12.57
CA LEU A 211 5.51 1.32 13.72
C LEU A 211 4.22 1.98 13.22
N VAL A 212 3.15 1.87 13.98
CA VAL A 212 1.88 2.57 13.76
C VAL A 212 1.73 3.67 14.79
N VAL A 213 1.39 4.88 14.35
CA VAL A 213 1.20 6.05 15.22
C VAL A 213 -0.29 6.34 15.32
N TYR A 214 -0.82 6.32 16.54
CA TYR A 214 -2.22 6.63 16.83
C TYR A 214 -2.44 8.13 17.08
N SER A 215 -1.49 8.77 17.74
CA SER A 215 -1.53 10.21 18.01
C SER A 215 -0.13 10.74 18.25
N SER A 216 0.11 11.99 17.88
CA SER A 216 1.39 12.67 18.12
C SER A 216 1.15 14.11 18.52
N GLN A 217 1.81 14.56 19.59
CA GLN A 217 1.83 15.98 19.97
C GLN A 217 2.87 16.78 19.19
N VAL A 218 3.80 16.09 18.53
CA VAL A 218 4.89 16.70 17.75
C VAL A 218 4.74 16.38 16.25
N PRO A 219 5.15 17.27 15.35
CA PRO A 219 5.15 16.98 13.91
C PRO A 219 6.14 15.85 13.57
N LEU A 220 5.63 14.70 13.12
CA LEU A 220 6.46 13.52 12.83
C LEU A 220 7.49 13.74 11.71
N GLY A 221 7.28 14.72 10.84
CA GLY A 221 8.22 15.09 9.78
C GLY A 221 9.30 16.10 10.19
N ALA A 222 9.29 16.57 11.45
CA ALA A 222 10.21 17.59 11.95
C ALA A 222 10.94 17.15 13.24
N THR A 223 10.81 15.89 13.64
CA THR A 223 11.54 15.36 14.79
C THR A 223 13.04 15.25 14.46
N PRO A 224 13.93 15.39 15.46
CA PRO A 224 15.36 15.15 15.26
C PRO A 224 15.65 13.75 14.69
N GLU A 225 14.90 12.73 15.11
CA GLU A 225 15.02 11.36 14.63
C GLU A 225 14.64 11.24 13.14
N TYR A 226 13.63 11.98 12.69
CA TYR A 226 13.30 12.05 11.27
C TYR A 226 14.42 12.73 10.48
N LEU A 227 14.89 13.89 10.93
CA LEU A 227 15.95 14.65 10.26
C LEU A 227 17.27 13.89 10.21
N ALA A 228 17.60 13.14 11.28
CA ALA A 228 18.76 12.25 11.34
C ALA A 228 18.59 10.97 10.48
N GLY A 229 17.40 10.74 9.90
CA GLY A 229 17.11 9.58 9.06
C GLY A 229 16.94 8.27 9.83
N HIS A 230 16.57 8.32 11.10
CA HIS A 230 16.25 7.12 11.90
C HIS A 230 14.97 6.45 11.42
N TYR A 231 14.08 7.18 10.74
CA TYR A 231 12.89 6.63 10.11
C TYR A 231 12.42 7.44 8.91
N ILE A 232 11.47 6.86 8.18
CA ILE A 232 10.71 7.51 7.12
C ILE A 232 9.21 7.27 7.32
N LEU A 233 8.40 8.30 7.02
CA LEU A 233 6.95 8.19 6.94
C LEU A 233 6.59 7.39 5.69
N GLN A 234 5.98 6.23 5.85
CA GLN A 234 5.71 5.31 4.75
C GLN A 234 4.50 4.46 5.08
N GLY A 235 3.53 4.37 4.16
CA GLY A 235 2.37 3.50 4.32
C GLY A 235 2.77 2.03 4.53
N ALA A 236 2.11 1.34 5.45
CA ALA A 236 2.32 -0.07 5.77
C ALA A 236 2.40 -0.95 4.50
N SER A 237 1.46 -0.78 3.58
CA SER A 237 1.39 -1.53 2.32
C SER A 237 2.62 -1.34 1.44
N SER A 238 3.29 -0.19 1.50
CA SER A 238 4.49 0.09 0.71
C SER A 238 5.73 -0.67 1.16
N MET A 239 5.70 -1.36 2.31
CA MET A 239 6.79 -2.25 2.74
C MET A 239 6.71 -3.63 2.06
N LEU A 240 5.50 -4.05 1.66
CA LEU A 240 5.22 -5.41 1.18
C LEU A 240 5.97 -5.78 -0.11
N PRO A 241 6.10 -4.90 -1.13
CA PRO A 241 6.86 -5.25 -2.34
C PRO A 241 8.32 -5.56 -2.06
N VAL A 242 8.95 -4.81 -1.16
CA VAL A 242 10.35 -5.00 -0.80
C VAL A 242 10.54 -6.27 0.02
N MET A 243 9.59 -6.57 0.91
CA MET A 243 9.57 -7.85 1.64
C MET A 243 9.39 -9.05 0.68
N ALA A 244 8.54 -8.94 -0.35
CA ALA A 244 8.43 -9.96 -1.39
C ALA A 244 9.72 -10.07 -2.22
N LEU A 245 10.35 -8.94 -2.54
CA LEU A 245 11.57 -8.87 -3.31
C LEU A 245 12.70 -9.61 -2.59
N ALA A 246 12.77 -9.48 -1.26
CA ALA A 246 13.76 -10.10 -0.39
C ALA A 246 15.21 -9.88 -0.90
N PRO A 247 15.62 -8.61 -1.09
CA PRO A 247 16.95 -8.26 -1.57
C PRO A 247 18.05 -8.79 -0.63
N LYS A 248 19.20 -9.17 -1.18
CA LYS A 248 20.33 -9.67 -0.40
C LYS A 248 21.54 -8.71 -0.46
N PRO A 249 22.38 -8.69 0.57
CA PRO A 249 23.68 -8.02 0.51
C PRO A 249 24.50 -8.45 -0.71
N GLY A 250 25.18 -7.50 -1.35
CA GLY A 250 26.03 -7.71 -2.52
C GLY A 250 25.31 -7.87 -3.87
N GLU A 251 23.98 -8.00 -3.91
CA GLU A 251 23.22 -8.09 -5.16
C GLU A 251 23.21 -6.75 -5.93
N ARG A 252 22.96 -6.83 -7.24
CA ARG A 252 22.66 -5.69 -8.10
C ARG A 252 21.17 -5.62 -8.36
N ILE A 253 20.53 -4.56 -7.86
CA ILE A 253 19.07 -4.42 -7.84
C ILE A 253 18.64 -3.17 -8.59
N LEU A 254 17.51 -3.27 -9.29
CA LEU A 254 16.86 -2.15 -9.97
C LEU A 254 15.52 -1.86 -9.32
N ASP A 255 15.29 -0.63 -8.87
CA ASP A 255 13.96 -0.07 -8.59
C ASP A 255 13.59 0.83 -9.78
N LEU A 256 12.67 0.36 -10.63
CA LEU A 256 12.40 0.97 -11.93
C LEU A 256 11.62 2.29 -11.84
N CYS A 257 10.87 2.48 -10.75
CA CYS A 257 10.00 3.63 -10.49
C CYS A 257 10.11 4.03 -9.00
N ALA A 258 11.27 4.56 -8.63
CA ALA A 258 11.72 4.61 -7.25
C ALA A 258 11.17 5.79 -6.42
N ALA A 259 10.81 6.92 -7.03
CA ALA A 259 10.44 8.10 -6.24
C ALA A 259 9.10 7.91 -5.51
N PRO A 260 8.94 8.45 -4.29
CA PRO A 260 9.85 9.36 -3.57
C PRO A 260 11.02 8.69 -2.81
N GLY A 261 11.25 7.38 -2.96
CA GLY A 261 12.40 6.66 -2.40
C GLY A 261 12.13 5.83 -1.17
N GLY A 262 10.87 5.74 -0.71
CA GLY A 262 10.51 4.88 0.42
C GLY A 262 10.87 3.40 0.19
N LYS A 263 10.58 2.85 -1.00
CA LYS A 263 10.90 1.46 -1.33
C LYS A 263 12.40 1.27 -1.63
N ALA A 264 13.00 2.15 -2.42
CA ALA A 264 14.44 2.16 -2.69
C ALA A 264 15.29 2.18 -1.40
N THR A 265 15.01 3.09 -0.46
CA THR A 265 15.74 3.13 0.82
C THR A 265 15.54 1.87 1.65
N TYR A 266 14.39 1.18 1.53
CA TYR A 266 14.18 -0.08 2.23
C TYR A 266 14.97 -1.23 1.58
N ILE A 267 15.08 -1.23 0.25
CA ILE A 267 15.96 -2.16 -0.48
C ILE A 267 17.40 -1.99 0.01
N ALA A 268 17.93 -0.76 0.00
CA ALA A 268 19.28 -0.48 0.45
C ALA A 268 19.52 -0.85 1.92
N GLN A 269 18.54 -0.60 2.79
CA GLN A 269 18.55 -1.02 4.19
C GLN A 269 18.70 -2.54 4.33
N LEU A 270 17.93 -3.34 3.58
CA LEU A 270 18.02 -4.80 3.62
C LEU A 270 19.32 -5.34 2.98
N MET A 271 19.89 -4.60 2.02
CA MET A 271 21.21 -4.89 1.45
C MET A 271 22.35 -4.48 2.38
N LYS A 272 22.07 -3.91 3.56
CA LYS A 272 23.08 -3.39 4.50
C LYS A 272 24.07 -2.43 3.84
N ASN A 273 23.60 -1.56 2.94
CA ASN A 273 24.46 -0.65 2.16
C ASN A 273 25.57 -1.35 1.32
N THR A 274 25.41 -2.62 0.98
CA THR A 274 26.35 -3.36 0.10
C THR A 274 25.74 -3.59 -1.29
N GLY A 275 26.54 -4.03 -2.27
CA GLY A 275 26.06 -4.24 -3.64
C GLY A 275 25.75 -2.93 -4.36
N THR A 276 24.78 -2.94 -5.28
CA THR A 276 24.40 -1.73 -6.02
C THR A 276 22.91 -1.67 -6.27
N LEU A 277 22.27 -0.59 -5.81
CA LEU A 277 20.89 -0.26 -6.11
C LEU A 277 20.83 0.81 -7.19
N PHE A 278 20.16 0.51 -8.30
CA PHE A 278 19.78 1.51 -9.29
C PHE A 278 18.36 1.95 -9.00
N ALA A 279 18.18 3.22 -8.67
CA ALA A 279 16.88 3.82 -8.35
C ALA A 279 16.49 4.79 -9.47
N ASN A 280 15.58 4.36 -10.35
CA ASN A 280 15.18 5.12 -11.52
C ASN A 280 13.88 5.91 -11.28
N GLU A 281 13.84 7.16 -11.73
CA GLU A 281 12.64 7.99 -11.70
C GLU A 281 12.58 8.85 -12.97
N LEU A 282 11.45 8.80 -13.71
CA LEU A 282 11.30 9.56 -14.94
C LEU A 282 11.26 11.08 -14.70
N ASN A 283 10.66 11.53 -13.60
CA ASN A 283 10.47 12.95 -13.32
C ASN A 283 11.68 13.53 -12.53
N PRO A 284 12.44 14.49 -13.10
CA PRO A 284 13.61 15.07 -12.44
C PRO A 284 13.29 15.73 -11.09
N THR A 285 12.13 16.37 -10.96
CA THR A 285 11.69 17.01 -9.72
C THR A 285 11.43 15.98 -8.62
N ARG A 286 10.79 14.85 -8.96
CA ARG A 286 10.58 13.74 -8.02
C ARG A 286 11.89 13.02 -7.67
N ALA A 287 12.84 12.98 -8.60
CA ALA A 287 14.18 12.45 -8.35
C ALA A 287 14.93 13.24 -7.26
N LYS A 288 14.72 14.57 -7.14
CA LYS A 288 15.28 15.36 -6.03
C LYS A 288 14.82 14.85 -4.66
N ALA A 289 13.55 14.48 -4.52
CA ALA A 289 13.02 13.92 -3.27
C ALA A 289 13.63 12.54 -2.96
N LEU A 290 13.83 11.71 -3.99
CA LEU A 290 14.53 10.43 -3.88
C LEU A 290 15.97 10.64 -3.40
N ILE A 291 16.72 11.57 -4.01
CA ILE A 291 18.09 11.92 -3.62
C ILE A 291 18.13 12.39 -2.17
N GLY A 292 17.26 13.34 -1.79
CA GLY A 292 17.19 13.85 -0.43
C GLY A 292 16.89 12.75 0.60
N ASN A 293 15.98 11.82 0.28
CA ASN A 293 15.70 10.68 1.15
C ASN A 293 16.86 9.69 1.24
N CYS A 294 17.58 9.42 0.15
CA CYS A 294 18.78 8.57 0.18
C CYS A 294 19.85 9.17 1.10
N HIS A 295 20.19 10.45 0.93
CA HIS A 295 21.18 11.12 1.77
C HIS A 295 20.75 11.15 3.24
N ARG A 296 19.53 11.63 3.53
CA ARG A 296 19.00 11.69 4.90
C ARG A 296 19.06 10.34 5.59
N MET A 297 18.67 9.28 4.89
CA MET A 297 18.63 7.91 5.42
C MET A 297 20.02 7.23 5.47
N GLY A 298 21.10 7.89 5.03
CA GLY A 298 22.47 7.34 5.06
C GLY A 298 22.67 6.20 4.06
N ILE A 299 22.00 6.27 2.90
CA ILE A 299 22.12 5.27 1.85
C ILE A 299 23.32 5.60 0.95
N VAL A 300 24.27 4.67 0.84
CA VAL A 300 25.54 4.90 0.11
C VAL A 300 25.72 4.02 -1.14
N ASN A 301 24.92 2.97 -1.28
CA ASN A 301 25.03 1.99 -2.38
C ASN A 301 24.07 2.27 -3.55
N THR A 302 23.53 3.48 -3.66
CA THR A 302 22.46 3.81 -4.61
C THR A 302 22.93 4.75 -5.71
N ILE A 303 22.61 4.39 -6.96
CA ILE A 303 22.76 5.23 -8.15
C ILE A 303 21.36 5.70 -8.54
N VAL A 304 21.13 7.01 -8.49
CA VAL A 304 19.86 7.61 -8.94
C VAL A 304 19.93 7.90 -10.44
N CYS A 305 18.96 7.37 -11.20
CA CYS A 305 18.86 7.57 -12.63
C CYS A 305 17.58 8.35 -12.97
N VAL A 306 17.64 9.18 -14.01
CA VAL A 306 16.48 9.90 -14.55
C VAL A 306 16.25 9.49 -15.99
N GLU A 307 15.62 8.33 -16.17
CA GLU A 307 15.42 7.73 -17.48
C GLU A 307 14.00 7.16 -17.65
N ASP A 308 13.59 7.02 -18.91
CA ASP A 308 12.39 6.26 -19.25
C ASP A 308 12.61 4.77 -18.96
N GLY A 309 11.90 4.26 -17.94
CA GLY A 309 12.02 2.86 -17.49
C GLY A 309 11.78 1.84 -18.60
N ARG A 310 11.07 2.20 -19.68
CA ARG A 310 10.86 1.32 -20.85
C ARG A 310 12.15 1.08 -21.65
N LYS A 311 13.10 2.02 -21.59
CA LYS A 311 14.39 1.95 -22.31
C LYS A 311 15.49 1.30 -21.48
N PHE A 312 15.24 1.06 -20.19
CA PHE A 312 16.24 0.57 -19.25
C PHE A 312 16.95 -0.72 -19.69
N PRO A 313 16.28 -1.74 -20.28
CA PRO A 313 16.96 -2.96 -20.75
C PRO A 313 18.09 -2.72 -21.76
N ASN A 314 17.98 -1.65 -22.56
CA ASN A 314 18.99 -1.29 -23.56
C ASN A 314 20.16 -0.52 -22.92
N LEU A 315 19.90 0.17 -21.80
CA LEU A 315 20.90 0.91 -21.06
C LEU A 315 21.71 -0.04 -20.16
N MET A 316 21.01 -0.86 -19.39
CA MET A 316 21.57 -1.77 -18.41
C MET A 316 20.66 -3.00 -18.22
N SER A 317 21.28 -4.16 -18.13
CA SER A 317 20.62 -5.44 -17.86
C SER A 317 21.41 -6.23 -16.82
N ASN A 318 21.07 -7.50 -16.59
CA ASN A 318 21.70 -8.38 -15.61
C ASN A 318 21.50 -7.94 -14.15
N PHE A 319 20.30 -7.49 -13.81
CA PHE A 319 19.92 -7.28 -12.42
C PHE A 319 19.55 -8.60 -11.74
N ASP A 320 20.05 -8.83 -10.53
CA ASP A 320 19.67 -10.00 -9.72
C ASP A 320 18.18 -9.97 -9.40
N ARG A 321 17.68 -8.77 -9.09
CA ARG A 321 16.28 -8.51 -8.81
C ARG A 321 15.84 -7.16 -9.35
N VAL A 322 14.57 -7.07 -9.72
CA VAL A 322 13.94 -5.84 -10.17
C VAL A 322 12.66 -5.60 -9.40
N LEU A 323 12.51 -4.42 -8.82
CA LEU A 323 11.25 -3.91 -8.29
C LEU A 323 10.60 -2.99 -9.32
N LEU A 324 9.34 -3.28 -9.64
CA LEU A 324 8.46 -2.41 -10.39
C LEU A 324 7.25 -2.08 -9.52
N ASP A 325 7.35 -0.99 -8.76
CA ASP A 325 6.20 -0.35 -8.16
C ASP A 325 5.57 0.58 -9.20
N ALA A 326 4.62 0.05 -9.95
CA ALA A 326 4.23 0.67 -11.21
C ALA A 326 3.34 1.90 -10.98
N PRO A 327 3.47 2.97 -11.80
CA PRO A 327 2.54 4.08 -11.78
C PRO A 327 1.12 3.58 -12.03
N CYS A 328 0.22 3.88 -11.09
CA CYS A 328 -1.10 3.29 -10.98
C CYS A 328 -2.20 4.36 -10.91
N SER A 329 -3.46 3.96 -11.11
CA SER A 329 -4.63 4.84 -10.99
C SER A 329 -4.87 5.37 -9.57
N GLY A 330 -4.30 4.73 -8.56
CA GLY A 330 -4.47 5.08 -7.15
C GLY A 330 -5.78 4.59 -6.52
N THR A 331 -6.52 3.68 -7.17
CA THR A 331 -7.83 3.21 -6.66
C THR A 331 -7.78 2.49 -5.31
N GLY A 332 -6.58 2.11 -4.83
CA GLY A 332 -6.38 1.53 -3.51
C GLY A 332 -6.05 2.55 -2.41
N ILE A 333 -5.76 3.81 -2.74
CA ILE A 333 -5.35 4.85 -1.78
C ILE A 333 -6.41 5.95 -1.60
N ILE A 334 -7.69 5.63 -1.80
CA ILE A 334 -8.80 6.60 -1.74
C ILE A 334 -8.90 7.27 -0.36
N ALA A 335 -8.59 6.54 0.71
CA ALA A 335 -8.52 7.10 2.07
C ALA A 335 -7.42 8.16 2.26
N LYS A 336 -6.43 8.24 1.36
CA LYS A 336 -5.35 9.23 1.39
C LYS A 336 -5.57 10.34 0.37
N ASP A 337 -6.18 10.00 -0.77
CA ASP A 337 -6.50 10.91 -1.84
C ASP A 337 -7.94 10.69 -2.29
N HIS A 338 -8.86 11.42 -1.66
CA HIS A 338 -10.28 11.36 -1.98
C HIS A 338 -10.58 11.82 -3.40
N SER A 339 -9.70 12.58 -4.07
CA SER A 339 -9.94 13.04 -5.44
C SER A 339 -10.07 11.86 -6.42
N VAL A 340 -9.46 10.71 -6.08
CA VAL A 340 -9.53 9.47 -6.87
C VAL A 340 -10.98 9.01 -7.06
N LYS A 341 -11.86 9.17 -6.06
CA LYS A 341 -13.25 8.66 -6.11
C LYS A 341 -14.12 9.37 -7.15
N ALA A 342 -13.79 10.62 -7.45
CA ALA A 342 -14.49 11.43 -8.44
C ALA A 342 -13.78 11.46 -9.80
N SER A 343 -12.45 11.57 -9.80
CA SER A 343 -11.68 11.92 -11.01
C SER A 343 -11.39 10.76 -11.97
N LYS A 344 -11.21 9.53 -11.47
CA LYS A 344 -10.67 8.45 -12.33
C LYS A 344 -11.71 7.87 -13.27
N THR A 345 -11.37 7.88 -14.56
CA THR A 345 -12.21 7.31 -15.62
C THR A 345 -11.66 5.98 -16.13
N ASN A 346 -12.43 5.30 -16.98
CA ASN A 346 -11.97 4.07 -17.62
C ASN A 346 -10.74 4.30 -18.51
N GLU A 347 -10.67 5.46 -19.17
CA GLU A 347 -9.57 5.87 -20.04
C GLU A 347 -8.27 6.00 -19.24
N ASP A 348 -8.33 6.56 -18.03
CA ASP A 348 -7.18 6.64 -17.11
C ASP A 348 -6.69 5.24 -16.73
N ILE A 349 -7.60 4.32 -16.38
CA ILE A 349 -7.25 2.94 -16.04
C ILE A 349 -6.57 2.27 -17.24
N GLN A 350 -7.08 2.44 -18.46
CA GLN A 350 -6.49 1.85 -19.66
C GLN A 350 -5.12 2.46 -20.00
N ARG A 351 -4.94 3.76 -19.80
CA ARG A 351 -3.64 4.44 -19.98
C ARG A 351 -2.60 3.90 -19.00
N CYS A 352 -2.95 3.81 -17.71
CA CYS A 352 -2.10 3.20 -16.69
C CYS A 352 -1.78 1.74 -17.03
N ALA A 353 -2.78 0.92 -17.35
CA ALA A 353 -2.58 -0.49 -17.71
C ALA A 353 -1.69 -0.67 -18.94
N THR A 354 -1.78 0.22 -19.94
CA THR A 354 -0.91 0.19 -21.13
C THR A 354 0.54 0.49 -20.76
N LEU A 355 0.79 1.54 -20.00
CA LEU A 355 2.12 1.88 -19.50
C LEU A 355 2.70 0.76 -18.63
N GLN A 356 1.89 0.19 -17.73
CA GLN A 356 2.29 -0.92 -16.86
C GLN A 356 2.69 -2.17 -17.65
N LYS A 357 2.00 -2.47 -18.76
CA LYS A 357 2.37 -3.56 -19.68
C LYS A 357 3.73 -3.33 -20.33
N GLU A 358 4.04 -2.09 -20.72
CA GLU A 358 5.36 -1.77 -21.29
C GLU A 358 6.46 -1.88 -20.22
N LEU A 359 6.22 -1.32 -19.03
CA LEU A 359 7.17 -1.32 -17.93
C LEU A 359 7.46 -2.72 -17.38
N ILE A 360 6.45 -3.60 -17.27
CA ILE A 360 6.69 -4.96 -16.75
C ILE A 360 7.53 -5.80 -17.71
N LEU A 361 7.39 -5.60 -19.03
CA LEU A 361 8.27 -6.25 -20.00
C LEU A 361 9.69 -5.71 -19.86
N ALA A 362 9.87 -4.40 -19.73
CA ALA A 362 11.18 -3.80 -19.50
C ALA A 362 11.83 -4.29 -18.19
N ALA A 363 11.07 -4.37 -17.10
CA ALA A 363 11.55 -4.88 -15.82
C ALA A 363 12.04 -6.34 -15.94
N VAL A 364 11.31 -7.17 -16.69
CA VAL A 364 11.69 -8.57 -16.94
C VAL A 364 12.92 -8.66 -17.83
N ASP A 365 12.99 -7.87 -18.89
CA ASP A 365 14.10 -7.91 -19.86
C ASP A 365 15.41 -7.34 -19.27
N ALA A 366 15.32 -6.44 -18.28
CA ALA A 366 16.48 -5.97 -17.52
C ALA A 366 16.96 -7.01 -16.47
N CYS A 367 16.08 -7.89 -16.02
CA CYS A 367 16.39 -8.91 -15.01
C CYS A 367 17.25 -10.03 -15.61
N LYS A 368 18.27 -10.48 -14.88
CA LYS A 368 19.08 -11.63 -15.29
C LYS A 368 18.22 -12.91 -15.41
N PRO A 369 18.59 -13.88 -16.25
CA PRO A 369 17.93 -15.18 -16.30
C PRO A 369 17.89 -15.85 -14.93
N GLY A 370 16.71 -16.35 -14.53
CA GLY A 370 16.47 -16.94 -13.22
C GLY A 370 16.42 -15.96 -12.03
N GLY A 371 16.60 -14.65 -12.27
CA GLY A 371 16.41 -13.58 -11.29
C GLY A 371 14.93 -13.36 -10.91
N TYR A 372 14.68 -12.41 -10.02
CA TYR A 372 13.32 -12.14 -9.51
C TYR A 372 12.83 -10.75 -9.88
N VAL A 373 11.59 -10.66 -10.35
CA VAL A 373 10.89 -9.39 -10.56
C VAL A 373 9.72 -9.32 -9.59
N VAL A 374 9.61 -8.24 -8.83
CA VAL A 374 8.39 -7.95 -8.07
C VAL A 374 7.65 -6.82 -8.74
N TYR A 375 6.39 -7.09 -9.06
CA TYR A 375 5.44 -6.11 -9.53
C TYR A 375 4.50 -5.73 -8.39
N SER A 376 4.25 -4.44 -8.22
CA SER A 376 3.23 -3.95 -7.29
C SER A 376 2.51 -2.72 -7.80
N THR A 377 1.30 -2.52 -7.28
CA THR A 377 0.53 -1.29 -7.50
C THR A 377 -0.25 -0.90 -6.24
N CYS A 378 -0.55 0.38 -6.18
CA CYS A 378 -1.53 1.02 -5.29
C CYS A 378 -2.98 0.94 -5.82
N SER A 379 -3.29 -0.01 -6.70
CA SER A 379 -4.60 -0.18 -7.34
C SER A 379 -5.23 -1.49 -6.89
N ILE A 380 -6.57 -1.53 -6.81
CA ILE A 380 -7.31 -2.76 -6.51
C ILE A 380 -8.00 -3.36 -7.73
N LEU A 381 -7.95 -2.67 -8.88
CA LEU A 381 -8.60 -3.11 -10.11
C LEU A 381 -7.86 -4.28 -10.77
N VAL A 382 -8.59 -5.14 -11.48
CA VAL A 382 -8.01 -6.34 -12.12
C VAL A 382 -7.19 -5.98 -13.35
N GLU A 383 -7.59 -4.92 -14.06
CA GLU A 383 -6.98 -4.41 -15.27
C GLU A 383 -5.53 -3.94 -15.06
N GLU A 384 -5.24 -3.44 -13.86
CA GLU A 384 -3.90 -2.98 -13.44
C GLU A 384 -3.15 -4.03 -12.62
N ASN A 385 -3.73 -5.21 -12.37
CA ASN A 385 -3.14 -6.22 -11.49
C ASN A 385 -2.96 -7.55 -12.23
N GLU A 386 -3.88 -8.51 -12.06
CA GLU A 386 -3.77 -9.84 -12.67
C GLU A 386 -3.72 -9.77 -14.19
N ALA A 387 -4.40 -8.81 -14.82
CA ALA A 387 -4.33 -8.64 -16.26
C ALA A 387 -2.91 -8.28 -16.74
N ILE A 388 -2.16 -7.50 -15.96
CA ILE A 388 -0.78 -7.12 -16.25
C ILE A 388 0.15 -8.33 -16.08
N ILE A 389 0.01 -9.05 -14.97
CA ILE A 389 0.78 -10.27 -14.71
C ILE A 389 0.53 -11.32 -15.78
N TRP A 390 -0.74 -11.53 -16.16
CA TRP A 390 -1.12 -12.48 -17.18
C TRP A 390 -0.57 -12.10 -18.56
N TYR A 391 -0.61 -10.81 -18.90
CA TYR A 391 0.02 -10.29 -20.11
C TYR A 391 1.53 -10.59 -20.12
N ALA A 392 2.24 -10.28 -19.03
CA ALA A 392 3.67 -10.52 -18.93
C ALA A 392 4.02 -12.01 -19.08
N MET A 393 3.27 -12.90 -18.40
CA MET A 393 3.46 -14.35 -18.50
C MET A 393 3.26 -14.90 -19.92
N LYS A 394 2.34 -14.32 -20.69
CA LYS A 394 2.13 -14.70 -22.09
C LYS A 394 3.26 -14.23 -23.01
N LYS A 395 3.86 -13.08 -22.70
CA LYS A 395 4.89 -12.44 -23.53
C LYS A 395 6.31 -12.86 -23.17
N ARG A 396 6.55 -13.24 -21.93
CA ARG A 396 7.82 -13.72 -21.38
C ARG A 396 7.47 -14.94 -20.54
N LYS A 397 8.15 -16.07 -20.76
CA LYS A 397 7.87 -17.35 -20.06
C LYS A 397 8.22 -17.23 -18.57
N LEU A 398 7.35 -16.57 -17.81
CA LEU A 398 7.55 -16.23 -16.40
C LEU A 398 6.80 -17.22 -15.50
N ALA A 399 7.37 -17.47 -14.32
CA ALA A 399 6.70 -18.25 -13.29
C ALA A 399 6.30 -17.35 -12.11
N ILE A 400 5.05 -17.47 -11.66
CA ILE A 400 4.60 -16.82 -10.41
C ILE A 400 5.14 -17.63 -9.23
N VAL A 401 5.83 -16.92 -8.35
CA VAL A 401 6.44 -17.43 -7.13
C VAL A 401 5.57 -17.06 -5.94
N GLU A 402 5.41 -18.00 -5.01
CA GLU A 402 4.68 -17.76 -3.77
C GLU A 402 5.33 -16.62 -2.99
N THR A 403 4.50 -15.67 -2.55
CA THR A 403 4.91 -14.71 -1.53
C THR A 403 4.43 -15.23 -0.17
N LYS A 404 5.34 -15.36 0.81
CA LYS A 404 4.96 -15.69 2.20
C LYS A 404 4.29 -14.52 2.93
N LEU A 405 3.72 -13.59 2.16
CA LEU A 405 3.01 -12.43 2.70
C LEU A 405 1.57 -12.84 3.02
N PHE A 406 1.00 -12.17 4.02
CA PHE A 406 -0.44 -12.23 4.30
C PHE A 406 -1.23 -11.56 3.18
N GLY A 407 -2.56 -11.61 3.26
CA GLY A 407 -3.45 -10.98 2.30
C GLY A 407 -4.33 -11.99 1.57
N GLU A 408 -5.22 -11.46 0.75
CA GLU A 408 -6.12 -12.25 -0.08
C GLU A 408 -5.39 -12.75 -1.32
N ASN A 409 -5.79 -13.93 -1.80
CA ASN A 409 -5.23 -14.50 -3.02
C ASN A 409 -5.65 -13.69 -4.25
N GLY A 410 -4.78 -13.63 -5.26
CA GLY A 410 -5.13 -13.08 -6.57
C GLY A 410 -6.25 -13.86 -7.25
N PHE A 411 -7.00 -13.20 -8.12
CA PHE A 411 -8.10 -13.83 -8.83
C PHE A 411 -7.61 -14.79 -9.90
N ILE A 412 -8.13 -16.02 -9.90
CA ILE A 412 -7.97 -16.96 -11.03
C ILE A 412 -9.04 -16.69 -12.10
N ASN A 413 -10.26 -16.34 -11.67
CA ASN A 413 -11.36 -15.98 -12.56
C ASN A 413 -12.05 -14.72 -12.03
N PHE A 414 -12.31 -13.77 -12.91
CA PHE A 414 -13.03 -12.54 -12.56
C PHE A 414 -13.79 -12.01 -13.78
N LYS A 415 -15.12 -11.92 -13.72
CA LYS A 415 -15.97 -11.24 -14.74
C LYS A 415 -15.57 -11.53 -16.21
N GLY A 416 -15.33 -12.80 -16.54
CA GLY A 416 -14.95 -13.24 -17.90
C GLY A 416 -13.44 -13.29 -18.16
N PHE A 417 -12.62 -12.70 -17.30
CA PHE A 417 -11.18 -12.96 -17.26
C PHE A 417 -10.90 -14.34 -16.67
N HIS A 418 -10.07 -15.10 -17.37
CA HIS A 418 -9.57 -16.40 -16.95
C HIS A 418 -8.05 -16.34 -16.96
N PHE A 419 -7.47 -16.36 -15.76
CA PHE A 419 -6.05 -16.23 -15.50
C PHE A 419 -5.40 -17.59 -15.22
N HIS A 420 -4.08 -17.60 -15.17
CA HIS A 420 -3.33 -18.80 -14.80
C HIS A 420 -3.71 -19.27 -13.38
N PRO A 421 -3.82 -20.59 -13.09
CA PRO A 421 -4.15 -21.08 -11.74
C PRO A 421 -3.21 -20.55 -10.65
N LYS A 422 -1.91 -20.47 -10.95
CA LYS A 422 -0.90 -19.87 -10.05
C LYS A 422 -1.08 -18.36 -9.77
N MET A 423 -2.11 -17.70 -10.31
CA MET A 423 -2.44 -16.30 -9.97
C MET A 423 -2.84 -16.18 -8.49
N GLU A 424 -3.34 -17.25 -7.87
CA GLU A 424 -3.62 -17.33 -6.43
C GLU A 424 -2.41 -17.01 -5.54
N ARG A 425 -1.20 -17.14 -6.07
CA ARG A 425 0.06 -16.89 -5.37
C ARG A 425 0.42 -15.41 -5.25
N THR A 426 -0.27 -14.57 -6.03
CA THR A 426 -0.21 -13.12 -5.87
C THR A 426 -1.04 -12.70 -4.66
N ARG A 427 -0.80 -11.50 -4.14
CA ARG A 427 -1.44 -11.01 -2.92
C ARG A 427 -2.16 -9.70 -3.16
N ARG A 428 -3.38 -9.63 -2.64
CA ARG A 428 -4.26 -8.47 -2.59
C ARG A 428 -4.46 -8.02 -1.16
N TYR A 429 -4.45 -6.71 -0.99
CA TYR A 429 -4.67 -6.07 0.29
C TYR A 429 -5.81 -5.09 0.13
N TYR A 430 -6.63 -5.01 1.18
CA TYR A 430 -7.88 -4.27 1.16
C TYR A 430 -8.07 -3.51 2.46
N PRO A 431 -8.52 -2.24 2.37
CA PRO A 431 -8.97 -1.38 3.46
C PRO A 431 -9.70 -2.10 4.60
N HIS A 432 -10.87 -2.65 4.27
CA HIS A 432 -11.83 -3.21 5.22
C HIS A 432 -11.41 -4.56 5.83
N LYS A 433 -10.46 -5.27 5.21
CA LYS A 433 -10.04 -6.61 5.67
C LYS A 433 -8.73 -6.60 6.46
N HIS A 434 -7.82 -5.70 6.11
CA HIS A 434 -6.44 -5.77 6.56
C HIS A 434 -5.97 -4.51 7.28
N ASN A 435 -6.81 -3.47 7.35
CA ASN A 435 -6.46 -2.17 7.88
C ASN A 435 -5.18 -1.57 7.25
N VAL A 436 -4.98 -1.82 5.95
CA VAL A 436 -3.92 -1.21 5.13
C VAL A 436 -4.54 -0.64 3.86
N ASP A 437 -3.82 0.23 3.16
CA ASP A 437 -4.24 0.72 1.85
C ASP A 437 -4.45 -0.44 0.86
N GLY A 438 -5.36 -0.23 -0.09
CA GLY A 438 -5.57 -1.14 -1.20
C GLY A 438 -4.28 -1.30 -2.01
N PHE A 439 -3.86 -2.55 -2.20
CA PHE A 439 -2.55 -2.84 -2.75
C PHE A 439 -2.49 -4.21 -3.42
N PHE A 440 -1.56 -4.37 -4.36
CA PHE A 440 -1.32 -5.65 -5.04
C PHE A 440 0.18 -5.95 -5.13
N VAL A 441 0.55 -7.21 -4.93
CA VAL A 441 1.95 -7.69 -5.04
C VAL A 441 2.00 -9.02 -5.78
N ALA A 442 2.88 -9.09 -6.78
CA ALA A 442 3.20 -10.32 -7.49
C ALA A 442 4.71 -10.50 -7.59
N LYS A 443 5.20 -11.69 -7.20
CA LYS A 443 6.60 -12.08 -7.38
C LYS A 443 6.73 -13.03 -8.56
N LEU A 444 7.59 -12.68 -9.50
CA LEU A 444 7.84 -13.39 -10.73
C LEU A 444 9.30 -13.86 -10.76
N LYS A 445 9.51 -15.03 -11.34
CA LYS A 445 10.85 -15.52 -11.66
C LYS A 445 11.09 -15.37 -13.17
N SER A 446 12.17 -14.68 -13.52
CA SER A 446 12.64 -14.54 -14.90
C SER A 446 13.00 -15.92 -15.47
N PRO A 447 12.72 -16.20 -16.77
CA PRO A 447 13.06 -17.49 -17.39
C PRO A 447 14.53 -17.86 -17.16
N SER A 448 14.79 -19.15 -16.92
CA SER A 448 16.15 -19.67 -16.87
C SER A 448 16.77 -19.68 -18.26
N SER A 449 18.07 -19.41 -18.37
CA SER A 449 18.83 -19.53 -19.61
C SER A 449 18.82 -20.95 -20.20
N LYS A 450 18.47 -21.97 -19.39
CA LYS A 450 18.34 -23.37 -19.82
C LYS A 450 16.94 -23.77 -20.30
N GLY A 451 15.98 -22.85 -20.40
CA GLY A 451 14.64 -23.17 -20.91
C GLY A 451 13.77 -24.06 -19.99
N GLU A 452 14.28 -24.49 -18.85
CA GLU A 452 13.55 -25.23 -17.82
C GLU A 452 12.92 -24.26 -16.81
N ILE A 453 11.59 -24.34 -16.67
CA ILE A 453 10.77 -23.60 -15.71
C ILE A 453 10.14 -24.59 -14.73
#